data_AF-A0A3R6W7D0-F1
#
_entry.id   AF-A0A3R6W7D0-F1
#
_cell.length_a   1.000
_cell.length_b   1.000
_cell.length_c   1.000
_cell.angle_alpha   90.00
_cell.angle_beta   90.00
_cell.angle_gamma   90.00
#
_symmetry.space_group_name_H-M   'P 1'
#
loop_
_entity.id
_entity.type
_entity.pdbx_description
1 polymer ?
#
loop_
_entity_poly.entity_id
_entity_poly.type
_entity_poly.pdbx_seq_one_letter_code
_entity_poly.pdbx_strand_id
1 'polypeptide(L)'
;MSYEKTPLFQAVTKPRKAKASSKSVLYAVGALGALATVGTILTSHQSSTVVVAPVSNLAVVNNSVFCDVTKQQSGYIKLPHKVDDKYFYWFFESRSNPETDPLVLWLTGGPGSSSMFALLTENGPCTIDADLNTVRNPHSWTNHANVIWLDQPTGVGFSVGDDKDDDHNEEDVGRNIYGFLQGFLKK
;
A
#
# COMPACT_ATOMS: atom_id res chain seq x y z
N MET A 1 31.25 23.37 5.35
CA MET A 1 29.85 23.16 4.95
C MET A 1 29.73 23.44 3.46
N SER A 2 29.99 22.42 2.62
CA SER A 2 29.74 22.51 1.18
C SER A 2 28.34 22.01 0.91
N TYR A 3 27.49 22.89 0.39
CA TYR A 3 26.20 22.50 -0.17
C TYR A 3 26.43 21.84 -1.52
N GLU A 4 26.02 20.58 -1.65
CA GLU A 4 26.04 19.84 -2.91
C GLU A 4 24.95 20.40 -3.83
N LYS A 5 25.38 21.00 -4.94
CA LYS A 5 24.50 21.51 -6.01
C LYS A 5 24.48 20.51 -7.15
N THR A 6 23.67 19.47 -7.02
CA THR A 6 23.39 18.55 -8.13
C THR A 6 21.96 18.79 -8.63
N PRO A 7 21.74 19.30 -9.85
CA PRO A 7 20.41 19.50 -10.39
C PRO A 7 19.77 18.14 -10.75
N LEU A 8 18.70 17.77 -10.05
CA LEU A 8 18.00 16.49 -10.19
C LEU A 8 17.08 16.36 -11.41
N PHE A 9 17.17 17.24 -12.41
CA PHE A 9 16.33 17.16 -13.60
C PHE A 9 17.09 17.50 -14.88
N GLN A 10 17.48 16.47 -15.62
CA GLN A 10 17.55 16.52 -17.08
C GLN A 10 16.80 15.31 -17.65
N ALA A 11 15.48 15.44 -17.75
CA ALA A 11 14.67 14.51 -18.52
C ALA A 11 14.84 14.85 -20.01
N VAL A 12 15.67 14.08 -20.73
CA VAL A 12 15.66 14.07 -22.19
C VAL A 12 14.55 13.13 -22.64
N THR A 13 13.34 13.66 -22.84
CA THR A 13 12.22 12.89 -23.39
C THR A 13 12.36 12.74 -24.90
N LYS A 14 12.69 11.54 -25.38
CA LYS A 14 12.59 11.18 -26.80
C LYS A 14 11.13 10.82 -27.12
N PRO A 15 10.52 11.35 -28.20
CA PRO A 15 9.12 11.06 -28.51
C PRO A 15 8.94 9.59 -28.94
N ARG A 16 7.98 8.89 -28.32
CA ARG A 16 7.61 7.51 -28.64
C ARG A 16 6.60 7.53 -29.79
N LYS A 17 6.93 6.90 -30.92
CA LYS A 17 5.99 6.72 -32.04
C LYS A 17 4.86 5.77 -31.63
N ALA A 18 3.61 6.22 -31.79
CA ALA A 18 2.42 5.40 -31.58
C ALA A 18 2.37 4.25 -32.61
N LYS A 19 2.05 3.04 -32.16
CA LYS A 19 1.86 1.85 -33.01
C LYS A 19 0.35 1.61 -33.16
N ALA A 20 -0.12 1.57 -34.40
CA ALA A 20 -1.52 1.39 -34.76
C ALA A 20 -2.07 0.02 -34.29
N SER A 21 -3.28 0.05 -33.72
CA SER A 21 -4.04 -1.12 -33.29
C SER A 21 -4.79 -1.74 -34.47
N SER A 22 -4.47 -3.00 -34.79
CA SER A 22 -5.16 -3.80 -35.82
C SER A 22 -6.27 -4.62 -35.16
N LYS A 23 -7.52 -4.33 -35.53
CA LYS A 23 -8.69 -5.13 -35.15
C LYS A 23 -8.79 -6.34 -36.08
N SER A 24 -8.87 -7.55 -35.53
CA SER A 24 -9.25 -8.76 -36.26
C SER A 24 -10.46 -9.42 -35.62
N VAL A 25 -11.32 -9.91 -36.51
CA VAL A 25 -12.74 -10.27 -36.36
C VAL A 25 -12.90 -11.78 -36.23
N LEU A 26 -13.90 -12.16 -35.41
CA LEU A 26 -14.70 -13.40 -35.32
C LEU A 26 -14.13 -14.74 -35.83
N TYR A 27 -14.26 -15.76 -34.97
CA TYR A 27 -14.58 -17.13 -35.39
C TYR A 27 -15.89 -17.60 -34.74
N ALA A 28 -16.72 -18.21 -35.58
CA ALA A 28 -18.10 -18.60 -35.34
C ALA A 28 -18.27 -19.76 -34.36
N VAL A 29 -19.36 -19.72 -33.61
CA VAL A 29 -19.87 -20.79 -32.75
C VAL A 29 -20.55 -21.84 -33.63
N GLY A 30 -20.01 -23.06 -33.64
CA GLY A 30 -20.70 -24.25 -34.14
C GLY A 30 -21.51 -24.90 -33.02
N ALA A 31 -22.82 -25.05 -33.24
CA ALA A 31 -23.73 -25.79 -32.36
C ALA A 31 -24.00 -27.20 -32.92
N LEU A 32 -24.17 -28.17 -32.00
CA LEU A 32 -24.76 -29.53 -32.08
C LEU A 32 -23.83 -30.48 -31.31
N GLY A 33 -24.21 -31.21 -30.27
CA GLY A 33 -25.45 -31.41 -29.54
C GLY A 33 -25.21 -32.63 -28.63
N ALA A 34 -25.70 -32.60 -27.39
CA ALA A 34 -25.89 -33.81 -26.58
C ALA A 34 -26.82 -33.47 -25.41
N LEU A 35 -27.96 -34.14 -25.36
CA LEU A 35 -28.90 -34.13 -24.24
C LEU A 35 -28.18 -34.61 -22.96
N ALA A 36 -28.30 -33.85 -21.88
CA ALA A 36 -28.02 -34.33 -20.53
C ALA A 36 -29.14 -33.87 -19.59
N THR A 37 -29.85 -34.89 -19.11
CA THR A 37 -30.83 -34.97 -18.01
C THR A 37 -30.93 -33.77 -17.06
N VAL A 38 -32.17 -33.30 -16.85
CA VAL A 38 -32.55 -32.34 -15.82
C VAL A 38 -32.31 -32.96 -14.43
N GLY A 39 -31.24 -32.53 -13.77
CA GLY A 39 -31.01 -32.74 -12.33
C GLY A 39 -31.27 -31.43 -11.60
N THR A 40 -32.32 -31.37 -10.78
CA THR A 40 -32.60 -30.23 -9.92
C THR A 40 -31.55 -30.12 -8.82
N ILE A 41 -30.63 -29.15 -8.95
CA ILE A 41 -29.70 -28.77 -7.87
C ILE A 41 -30.45 -27.79 -6.96
N LEU A 42 -30.77 -28.21 -5.74
CA LEU A 42 -31.15 -27.32 -4.65
C LEU A 42 -29.92 -26.48 -4.28
N THR A 43 -29.87 -25.23 -4.71
CA THR A 43 -28.84 -24.28 -4.25
C THR A 43 -29.20 -23.83 -2.84
N SER A 44 -28.48 -24.31 -1.83
CA SER A 44 -28.52 -23.74 -0.49
C SER A 44 -27.86 -22.35 -0.54
N HIS A 45 -28.65 -21.29 -0.59
CA HIS A 45 -28.17 -19.93 -0.32
C HIS A 45 -27.78 -19.85 1.15
N GLN A 46 -26.48 -19.96 1.45
CA GLN A 46 -25.96 -19.62 2.76
C GLN A 46 -25.60 -18.14 2.76
N SER A 47 -26.54 -17.31 3.22
CA SER A 47 -26.27 -15.90 3.52
C SER A 47 -25.40 -15.83 4.76
N SER A 48 -24.12 -15.53 4.59
CA SER A 48 -23.24 -15.18 5.71
C SER A 48 -23.52 -13.74 6.13
N THR A 49 -24.27 -13.56 7.21
CA THR A 49 -24.39 -12.25 7.87
C THR A 49 -23.08 -11.92 8.59
N VAL A 50 -22.37 -10.91 8.12
CA VAL A 50 -21.19 -10.37 8.82
C VAL A 50 -21.68 -9.64 10.07
N VAL A 51 -21.45 -10.22 11.24
CA VAL A 51 -21.72 -9.55 12.52
C VAL A 51 -20.56 -8.61 12.81
N VAL A 52 -20.75 -7.31 12.56
CA VAL A 52 -19.82 -6.27 13.00
C VAL A 52 -20.11 -5.97 14.46
N ALA A 53 -19.27 -6.48 15.37
CA ALA A 53 -19.34 -6.14 16.78
C ALA A 53 -18.74 -4.73 17.03
N PRO A 54 -19.31 -3.92 17.94
CA PRO A 54 -18.79 -2.60 18.25
C PRO A 54 -17.48 -2.73 19.05
N VAL A 55 -16.40 -2.12 18.55
CA VAL A 55 -15.11 -2.06 19.25
C VAL A 55 -15.21 -1.07 20.40
N SER A 56 -15.62 -1.56 21.56
CA SER A 56 -15.51 -0.85 22.84
C SER A 56 -14.56 -1.64 23.72
N ASN A 57 -13.52 -0.97 24.22
CA ASN A 57 -12.38 -1.45 25.01
C ASN A 57 -11.16 -1.87 24.17
N LEU A 58 -10.23 -0.91 24.01
CA LEU A 58 -8.81 -1.20 23.78
C LEU A 58 -8.27 -1.93 25.01
N ALA A 59 -8.45 -3.25 25.05
CA ALA A 59 -7.60 -4.08 25.88
C ALA A 59 -6.19 -4.01 25.28
N VAL A 60 -5.18 -3.71 26.10
CA VAL A 60 -3.78 -3.92 25.73
C VAL A 60 -3.63 -5.44 25.51
N VAL A 61 -3.71 -5.86 24.26
CA VAL A 61 -3.48 -7.23 23.84
C VAL A 61 -2.00 -7.50 24.05
N ASN A 62 -1.66 -8.49 24.88
CA ASN A 62 -0.29 -8.98 24.98
C ASN A 62 0.19 -9.40 23.57
N ASN A 63 1.16 -8.66 23.05
CA ASN A 63 1.71 -8.69 21.70
C ASN A 63 2.09 -10.09 21.20
N SER A 64 1.23 -10.75 20.42
CA SER A 64 1.63 -11.92 19.62
C SER A 64 1.08 -11.95 18.20
N VAL A 65 0.45 -10.87 17.73
CA VAL A 65 -0.12 -10.81 16.37
C VAL A 65 0.93 -10.37 15.35
N PHE A 66 1.91 -9.55 15.75
CA PHE A 66 2.98 -9.07 14.90
C PHE A 66 4.34 -9.49 15.47
N CYS A 67 5.25 -9.92 14.61
CA CYS A 67 6.49 -10.61 15.00
C CYS A 67 7.54 -9.70 15.68
N ASP A 68 7.39 -8.38 15.58
CA ASP A 68 8.34 -7.41 16.13
C ASP A 68 7.81 -6.75 17.40
N VAL A 69 8.71 -6.54 18.35
CA VAL A 69 8.42 -5.93 19.65
C VAL A 69 8.77 -4.44 19.68
N THR A 70 9.38 -3.92 18.61
CA THR A 70 9.68 -2.50 18.49
C THR A 70 8.40 -1.67 18.48
N LYS A 71 8.52 -0.42 18.93
CA LYS A 71 7.40 0.50 18.89
C LYS A 71 7.04 0.78 17.43
N GLN A 72 5.75 0.63 17.16
CA GLN A 72 5.17 0.79 15.84
C GLN A 72 3.92 1.65 15.95
N GLN A 73 3.61 2.34 14.86
CA GLN A 73 2.42 3.16 14.76
C GLN A 73 1.90 3.13 13.33
N SER A 74 0.65 2.72 13.17
CA SER A 74 -0.07 2.92 11.91
C SER A 74 -1.14 4.00 12.08
N GLY A 75 -1.58 4.56 10.96
CA GLY A 75 -2.68 5.50 10.98
C GLY A 75 -2.77 6.31 9.70
N TYR A 76 -3.47 7.43 9.81
CA TYR A 76 -3.84 8.27 8.69
C TYR A 76 -3.37 9.70 8.92
N ILE A 77 -2.86 10.34 7.87
CA ILE A 77 -2.61 11.78 7.84
C ILE A 77 -3.52 12.39 6.76
N LYS A 78 -4.34 13.37 7.15
CA LYS A 78 -5.19 14.13 6.23
C LYS A 78 -4.31 15.04 5.37
N LEU A 79 -4.56 15.03 4.06
CA LEU A 79 -3.81 15.83 3.11
C LEU A 79 -4.31 17.29 3.08
N PRO A 80 -3.41 18.29 3.06
CA PRO A 80 -3.80 19.70 3.17
C PRO A 80 -4.46 20.29 1.92
N HIS A 81 -4.32 19.63 0.76
CA HIS A 81 -4.80 20.13 -0.54
C HIS A 81 -5.91 19.27 -1.15
N LYS A 82 -6.53 18.40 -0.34
CA LYS A 82 -7.62 17.52 -0.73
C LYS A 82 -8.80 17.72 0.21
N VAL A 83 -10.01 17.36 -0.22
CA VAL A 83 -11.21 17.61 0.59
C VAL A 83 -11.18 16.71 1.82
N ASP A 84 -11.04 15.39 1.61
CA ASP A 84 -11.06 14.39 2.68
C ASP A 84 -10.02 13.27 2.55
N ASP A 85 -9.12 13.34 1.57
CA ASP A 85 -8.08 12.33 1.37
C ASP A 85 -7.14 12.19 2.57
N LYS A 86 -6.78 10.94 2.83
CA LYS A 86 -5.87 10.55 3.89
C LYS A 86 -4.93 9.48 3.40
N TYR A 87 -3.63 9.74 3.57
CA TYR A 87 -2.62 8.71 3.35
C TYR A 87 -2.47 7.85 4.59
N PHE A 88 -2.55 6.54 4.38
CA PHE A 88 -2.23 5.53 5.37
C PHE A 88 -0.72 5.31 5.42
N TYR A 89 -0.21 5.14 6.64
CA TYR A 89 1.17 4.77 6.86
C TYR A 89 1.28 3.71 7.94
N TRP A 90 2.40 2.99 7.91
CA TRP A 90 2.86 2.19 9.02
C TRP A 90 4.32 2.51 9.32
N PHE A 91 4.56 3.02 10.52
CA PHE A 91 5.86 3.45 11.02
C PHE A 91 6.41 2.46 12.04
N PHE A 92 7.72 2.22 11.99
CA PHE A 92 8.46 1.44 12.97
C PHE A 92 9.70 2.18 13.42
N GLU A 93 9.94 2.19 14.73
CA GLU A 93 11.20 2.67 15.29
C GLU A 93 12.36 1.72 14.97
N SER A 94 13.58 2.29 14.93
CA SER A 94 14.80 1.50 14.78
C SER A 94 14.95 0.48 15.92
N ARG A 95 15.43 -0.72 15.60
CA ARG A 95 15.83 -1.74 16.56
C ARG A 95 17.16 -1.41 17.24
N SER A 96 17.95 -0.50 16.65
CA SER A 96 19.26 -0.08 17.17
C SER A 96 19.10 1.10 18.13
N ASN A 97 19.06 2.34 17.62
CA ASN A 97 18.85 3.53 18.45
C ASN A 97 17.86 4.50 17.77
N PRO A 98 16.55 4.41 18.08
CA PRO A 98 15.52 5.25 17.47
C PRO A 98 15.79 6.76 17.55
N GLU A 99 16.47 7.22 18.59
CA GLU A 99 16.71 8.66 18.79
C GLU A 99 17.79 9.23 17.86
N THR A 100 18.73 8.40 17.42
CA THR A 100 19.89 8.84 16.60
C THR A 100 19.89 8.27 15.19
N ASP A 101 19.19 7.17 14.97
CA ASP A 101 19.13 6.51 13.67
C ASP A 101 18.25 7.31 12.69
N PRO A 102 18.57 7.27 11.38
CA PRO A 102 17.88 8.09 10.39
C PRO A 102 16.39 7.72 10.26
N LEU A 103 15.59 8.70 9.82
CA LEU A 103 14.23 8.48 9.35
C LEU A 103 14.25 8.20 7.84
N VAL A 104 13.62 7.10 7.44
CA VAL A 104 13.51 6.66 6.05
C VAL A 104 12.03 6.60 5.65
N LEU A 105 11.70 7.18 4.51
CA LEU A 105 10.41 7.00 3.84
C LEU A 105 10.55 5.97 2.73
N TRP A 106 9.79 4.89 2.79
CA TRP A 106 9.72 3.88 1.75
C TRP A 106 8.45 4.04 0.91
N LEU A 107 8.63 4.01 -0.41
CA LEU A 107 7.57 4.17 -1.41
C LEU A 107 7.63 3.01 -2.41
N THR A 108 6.56 2.22 -2.48
CA THR A 108 6.41 1.21 -3.54
C THR A 108 5.86 1.86 -4.81
N GLY A 109 6.34 1.37 -5.96
CA GLY A 109 6.02 1.91 -7.28
C GLY A 109 4.76 1.30 -7.92
N GLY A 110 4.82 1.04 -9.24
CA GLY A 110 3.71 0.49 -10.02
C GLY A 110 3.44 1.34 -11.26
N PRO A 111 2.71 2.47 -11.15
CA PRO A 111 2.10 3.10 -9.95
C PRO A 111 0.94 2.30 -9.34
N GLY A 112 0.56 2.62 -8.11
CA GLY A 112 -0.65 2.06 -7.47
C GLY A 112 -0.43 0.88 -6.52
N SER A 113 0.81 0.47 -6.28
CA SER A 113 1.11 -0.65 -5.38
C SER A 113 1.25 -0.18 -3.92
N SER A 114 0.61 -0.91 -3.00
CA SER A 114 0.71 -0.64 -1.57
C SER A 114 2.13 -0.89 -1.06
N SER A 115 2.61 -0.01 -0.19
CA SER A 115 3.88 -0.19 0.53
C SER A 115 3.77 -1.22 1.65
N MET A 116 2.57 -1.67 2.00
CA MET A 116 2.37 -2.78 2.93
C MET A 116 2.87 -4.10 2.35
N PHE A 117 2.90 -4.22 1.02
CA PHE A 117 3.55 -5.34 0.34
C PHE A 117 5.04 -5.38 0.70
N ALA A 118 5.78 -4.30 0.40
CA ALA A 118 7.21 -4.21 0.71
C ALA A 118 7.52 -4.37 2.21
N LEU A 119 6.64 -3.86 3.08
CA LEU A 119 6.74 -4.03 4.53
C LEU A 119 6.72 -5.51 4.92
N LEU A 120 5.86 -6.33 4.29
CA LEU A 120 5.61 -7.72 4.67
C LEU A 120 6.36 -8.74 3.81
N THR A 121 7.01 -8.33 2.73
CA THR A 121 7.68 -9.27 1.81
C THR A 121 9.09 -8.85 1.39
N GLU A 122 9.50 -7.62 1.65
CA GLU A 122 10.82 -7.10 1.24
C GLU A 122 11.67 -6.72 2.47
N ASN A 123 11.53 -5.49 2.95
CA ASN A 123 12.50 -4.86 3.83
C ASN A 123 11.95 -4.45 5.20
N GLY A 124 10.69 -4.77 5.48
CA GLY A 124 10.10 -4.49 6.78
C GLY A 124 10.55 -5.44 7.89
N PRO A 125 10.10 -5.17 9.12
CA PRO A 125 10.53 -5.88 10.33
C PRO A 125 10.11 -7.35 10.37
N CYS A 126 9.00 -7.67 9.71
CA CYS A 126 8.43 -9.00 9.63
C CYS A 126 8.23 -9.40 8.18
N THR A 127 8.28 -10.70 7.91
CA THR A 127 7.77 -11.30 6.68
C THR A 127 6.61 -12.24 7.00
N ILE A 128 5.84 -12.65 6.00
CA ILE A 128 4.74 -13.61 6.15
C ILE A 128 5.23 -15.00 5.73
N ASP A 129 5.05 -16.00 6.59
CA ASP A 129 5.37 -17.41 6.29
C ASP A 129 4.22 -18.13 5.55
N ALA A 130 4.43 -19.40 5.21
CA ALA A 130 3.45 -20.21 4.49
C ALA A 130 2.13 -20.44 5.26
N ASP A 131 2.18 -20.32 6.59
CA ASP A 131 1.04 -20.49 7.49
C ASP A 131 0.36 -19.15 7.81
N LEU A 132 0.72 -18.08 7.08
CA LEU A 132 0.23 -16.71 7.24
C LEU A 132 0.57 -16.08 8.59
N ASN A 133 1.60 -16.57 9.28
CA ASN A 133 2.13 -15.92 10.47
C ASN A 133 3.15 -14.86 10.08
N THR A 134 3.21 -13.79 10.86
CA THR A 134 4.35 -12.86 10.76
C THR A 134 5.55 -13.47 11.47
N VAL A 135 6.69 -13.55 10.78
CA VAL A 135 7.97 -14.03 11.31
C VAL A 135 9.05 -12.97 11.14
N ARG A 136 10.03 -12.95 12.04
CA ARG A 136 11.06 -11.91 12.07
C ARG A 136 11.89 -11.89 10.79
N ASN A 137 12.01 -10.72 10.18
CA ASN A 137 12.97 -10.48 9.10
C ASN A 137 14.34 -10.10 9.70
N PRO A 138 15.37 -10.95 9.57
CA PRO A 138 16.71 -10.64 10.08
C PRO A 138 17.40 -9.53 9.28
N HIS A 139 16.96 -9.24 8.05
CA HIS A 139 17.54 -8.25 7.14
C HIS A 139 16.69 -6.97 7.03
N SER A 140 15.80 -6.74 8.00
CA SER A 140 14.95 -5.55 8.05
C SER A 140 15.75 -4.25 8.02
N TRP A 141 15.23 -3.25 7.30
CA TRP A 141 15.76 -1.89 7.36
C TRP A 141 15.59 -1.24 8.74
N THR A 142 14.61 -1.69 9.52
CA THR A 142 14.46 -1.27 10.92
C THR A 142 15.62 -1.69 11.81
N ASN A 143 16.57 -2.52 11.35
CA ASN A 143 17.77 -2.80 12.13
C ASN A 143 18.61 -1.54 12.42
N HIS A 144 18.54 -0.52 11.56
CA HIS A 144 19.39 0.69 11.64
C HIS A 144 18.67 1.99 11.23
N ALA A 145 17.34 2.00 11.16
CA ALA A 145 16.57 3.17 10.77
C ALA A 145 15.16 3.15 11.35
N ASN A 146 14.63 4.33 11.59
CA ASN A 146 13.20 4.54 11.76
C ASN A 146 12.58 4.57 10.36
N VAL A 147 11.55 3.75 10.08
CA VAL A 147 11.06 3.59 8.70
C VAL A 147 9.55 3.79 8.63
N ILE A 148 9.11 4.58 7.64
CA ILE A 148 7.71 4.80 7.27
C ILE A 148 7.44 4.09 5.95
N TRP A 149 6.51 3.13 5.93
CA TRP A 149 5.92 2.62 4.69
C TRP A 149 4.64 3.38 4.41
N LEU A 150 4.59 4.08 3.28
CA LEU A 150 3.49 4.96 2.90
C LEU A 150 2.70 4.36 1.74
N ASP A 151 1.39 4.24 1.91
CA ASP A 151 0.48 3.93 0.82
C ASP A 151 0.15 5.21 0.06
N GLN A 152 0.51 5.25 -1.22
CA GLN A 152 0.31 6.40 -2.10
C GLN A 152 0.18 5.93 -3.56
N PRO A 153 -0.52 6.67 -4.43
CA PRO A 153 -1.34 7.85 -4.16
C PRO A 153 -2.69 7.55 -3.47
N THR A 154 -3.64 8.50 -3.49
CA THR A 154 -5.01 8.30 -3.02
C THR A 154 -5.61 7.03 -3.63
N GLY A 155 -6.31 6.23 -2.82
CA GLY A 155 -6.91 4.96 -3.23
C GLY A 155 -5.98 3.75 -3.24
N VAL A 156 -4.67 3.93 -3.01
CA VAL A 156 -3.71 2.81 -2.92
C VAL A 156 -3.74 2.16 -1.55
N GLY A 157 -3.80 0.82 -1.52
CA GLY A 157 -3.69 0.04 -0.29
C GLY A 157 -4.77 0.43 0.71
N PHE A 158 -4.35 0.97 1.86
CA PHE A 158 -5.26 1.46 2.89
C PHE A 158 -5.51 2.97 2.82
N SER A 159 -4.85 3.72 1.92
CA SER A 159 -5.08 5.15 1.72
C SER A 159 -6.45 5.39 1.09
N VAL A 160 -7.16 6.40 1.60
CA VAL A 160 -8.56 6.66 1.23
C VAL A 160 -8.73 8.08 0.73
N GLY A 161 -9.67 8.26 -0.19
CA GLY A 161 -10.08 9.54 -0.74
C GLY A 161 -11.28 9.39 -1.67
N ASP A 162 -11.71 10.49 -2.25
CA ASP A 162 -12.82 10.53 -3.22
C ASP A 162 -12.25 10.49 -4.64
N ASP A 163 -12.89 9.80 -5.58
CA ASP A 163 -12.44 9.72 -6.99
C ASP A 163 -12.24 11.11 -7.62
N LYS A 164 -12.96 12.13 -7.16
CA LYS A 164 -12.79 13.53 -7.62
C LYS A 164 -11.47 14.16 -7.18
N ASP A 165 -10.84 13.59 -6.16
CA ASP A 165 -9.60 14.00 -5.54
C ASP A 165 -8.43 13.08 -6.01
N ASP A 166 -8.60 12.32 -7.10
CA ASP A 166 -7.53 11.49 -7.67
C ASP A 166 -6.30 12.31 -8.10
N ASP A 167 -5.13 11.70 -7.97
CA ASP A 167 -3.87 12.26 -8.48
C ASP A 167 -3.66 11.87 -9.94
N HIS A 168 -3.33 12.84 -10.80
CA HIS A 168 -3.25 12.61 -12.25
C HIS A 168 -1.83 12.61 -12.81
N ASN A 169 -0.84 12.97 -11.99
CA ASN A 169 0.56 13.03 -12.37
C ASN A 169 1.46 13.01 -11.12
N GLU A 170 2.77 12.88 -11.34
CA GLU A 170 3.76 12.79 -10.27
C GLU A 170 3.92 14.10 -9.48
N GLU A 171 3.53 15.26 -10.04
CA GLU A 171 3.55 16.53 -9.32
C GLU A 171 2.48 16.54 -8.21
N ASP A 172 1.26 16.07 -8.51
CA ASP A 172 0.17 15.94 -7.54
C ASP A 172 0.57 14.99 -6.42
N VAL A 173 1.09 13.81 -6.78
CA VAL A 173 1.59 12.80 -5.82
C VAL A 173 2.70 13.38 -4.95
N GLY A 174 3.68 14.06 -5.55
CA GLY A 174 4.78 14.68 -4.81
C GLY A 174 4.31 15.75 -3.82
N ARG A 175 3.34 16.57 -4.22
CA ARG A 175 2.72 17.58 -3.35
C ARG A 175 1.97 16.95 -2.17
N ASN A 176 1.26 15.85 -2.40
CA ASN A 176 0.56 15.12 -1.35
C ASN A 176 1.52 14.41 -0.39
N ILE A 177 2.59 13.79 -0.89
CA ILE A 177 3.64 13.18 -0.05
C ILE A 177 4.32 14.26 0.80
N TYR A 178 4.58 15.45 0.23
CA TYR A 178 5.09 16.58 1.00
C TYR A 178 4.11 16.99 2.12
N GLY A 179 2.81 17.12 1.81
CA GLY A 179 1.76 17.39 2.79
C GLY A 179 1.68 16.33 3.89
N PHE A 180 1.78 15.05 3.52
CA PHE A 180 1.85 13.93 4.44
C PHE A 180 3.04 14.08 5.41
N LEU A 181 4.26 14.31 4.89
CA LEU A 181 5.46 14.45 5.72
C LEU A 181 5.36 15.63 6.70
N GLN A 182 4.81 16.75 6.25
CA GLN A 182 4.54 17.89 7.13
C GLN A 182 3.55 17.55 8.25
N GLY A 183 2.51 16.76 7.95
CA GLY A 183 1.54 16.30 8.94
C GLY A 183 2.13 15.27 9.91
N PHE A 184 2.90 14.31 9.40
CA PHE A 184 3.54 13.26 10.19
C PHE A 184 4.55 13.85 11.20
N LEU A 185 5.41 14.77 10.77
CA LEU A 185 6.47 15.35 11.61
C LEU A 185 5.95 16.36 12.66
N LYS A 186 4.70 16.82 12.57
CA LYS A 186 4.07 17.72 13.56
C LYS A 186 3.42 16.98 14.73
N LYS A 187 3.25 15.67 14.60
CA LYS A 187 2.59 14.84 15.61
C LYS A 187 3.55 14.50 16.74
#